data_AF-A0A9D7P4N3-F1
#
_entry.id   AF-A0A9D7P4N3-F1
#
_cell.length_a   1.000
_cell.length_b   1.000
_cell.length_c   1.000
_cell.angle_alpha   90.00
_cell.angle_beta   90.00
_cell.angle_gamma   90.00
#
_symmetry.space_group_name_H-M   'P 1'
#
loop_
_entity.id
_entity.type
_entity.pdbx_description
1 polymer ?
#
loop_
_entity_poly.entity_id
_entity_poly.type
_entity_poly.pdbx_seq_one_letter_code
_entity_poly.pdbx_strand_id
1 'polypeptide(L)'
;GKWGTTPWTRVEEDAIRDRCNAEGPDFTVFISLDKNKPRWLSRTQLWYDYTTFGLKGAAAIVSKKVAEYGGVLKEESVDELAARLQRDIQWTREFAAYYCSPQAVKDAWEEFETLRVQFSLRVEKLSAAALIESMGTYRTNRDMMMHSSYENAMWVKFKQEYADTLREAELTVAIENMVRFAKYRSPNDRIHTYKSSSYTFAIDKDGNRFWSAVKDKETLLSTDQLLDKWMKQWLEIVHLNRRKSQEDRLRI
;
A
#
# COMPACT_ATOMS: atom_id res chain seq x y z
N GLY A 1 -7.72 16.11 -11.73
CA GLY A 1 -7.25 14.88 -11.06
C GLY A 1 -5.78 14.69 -11.34
N LYS A 2 -4.97 14.31 -10.35
CA LYS A 2 -3.56 13.96 -10.56
C LYS A 2 -3.48 12.52 -11.05
N TRP A 3 -3.53 12.35 -12.37
CA TRP A 3 -3.06 11.12 -12.99
C TRP A 3 -1.53 11.06 -12.84
N GLY A 4 -0.96 9.91 -12.49
CA GLY A 4 0.44 9.62 -12.81
C GLY A 4 1.54 10.30 -11.98
N THR A 5 1.26 11.02 -10.90
CA THR A 5 2.33 11.80 -10.22
C THR A 5 3.24 11.02 -9.27
N THR A 6 3.04 9.70 -9.10
CA THR A 6 3.97 8.88 -8.33
C THR A 6 5.06 8.31 -9.23
N PRO A 7 6.29 8.05 -8.73
CA PRO A 7 7.38 7.51 -9.54
C PRO A 7 7.00 6.22 -10.32
N TRP A 8 6.17 5.36 -9.74
CA TRP A 8 5.73 4.11 -10.38
C TRP A 8 4.66 4.33 -11.46
N THR A 9 3.67 5.18 -11.19
CA THR A 9 2.66 5.51 -12.21
C THR A 9 3.23 6.30 -13.37
N ARG A 10 4.38 6.97 -13.19
CA ARG A 10 5.15 7.60 -14.26
C ARG A 10 5.80 6.59 -15.20
N VAL A 11 6.36 5.49 -14.69
CA VAL A 11 6.95 4.44 -15.53
C VAL A 11 5.88 3.76 -16.38
N GLU A 12 4.71 3.47 -15.79
CA GLU A 12 3.56 2.94 -16.53
C GLU A 12 3.05 3.94 -17.58
N GLU A 13 2.93 5.23 -17.21
CA GLU A 13 2.55 6.29 -18.14
C GLU A 13 3.54 6.40 -19.31
N ASP A 14 4.85 6.41 -19.03
CA ASP A 14 5.88 6.52 -20.05
C ASP A 14 5.85 5.28 -20.97
N ALA A 15 5.66 4.06 -20.43
CA ALA A 15 5.50 2.85 -21.24
C ALA A 15 4.26 2.89 -22.16
N ILE A 16 3.12 3.39 -21.66
CA ILE A 16 1.90 3.57 -22.46
C ILE A 16 2.13 4.63 -23.55
N ARG A 17 2.79 5.74 -23.21
CA ARG A 17 3.09 6.82 -24.16
C ARG A 17 4.06 6.36 -25.25
N ASP A 18 5.13 5.67 -24.88
CA ASP A 18 6.13 5.15 -25.82
C ASP A 18 5.47 4.17 -26.80
N ARG A 19 4.59 3.29 -26.30
CA ARG A 19 3.85 2.38 -27.17
C ARG A 19 2.82 3.09 -28.03
N CYS A 20 2.10 4.08 -27.50
CA CYS A 20 1.18 4.92 -28.29
C CYS A 20 1.91 5.66 -29.43
N ASN A 21 3.16 6.09 -29.21
CA ASN A 21 3.98 6.74 -30.23
C ASN A 21 4.50 5.74 -31.27
N ALA A 22 4.84 4.51 -30.86
CA ALA A 22 5.42 3.49 -31.74
C ALA A 22 4.37 2.75 -32.59
N GLU A 23 3.27 2.33 -31.97
CA GLU A 23 2.25 1.44 -32.57
C GLU A 23 0.90 2.14 -32.81
N GLY A 24 0.77 3.40 -32.37
CA GLY A 24 -0.50 4.12 -32.36
C GLY A 24 -1.35 3.84 -31.12
N PRO A 25 -2.43 4.60 -30.91
CA PRO A 25 -3.27 4.50 -29.71
C PRO A 25 -4.18 3.27 -29.62
N ASP A 26 -4.32 2.49 -30.70
CA ASP A 26 -5.39 1.50 -30.85
C ASP A 26 -5.21 0.23 -30.00
N PHE A 27 -4.01 -0.01 -29.46
CA PHE A 27 -3.69 -1.16 -28.62
C PHE A 27 -4.37 -1.13 -27.24
N THR A 28 -4.92 0.01 -26.83
CA THR A 28 -5.45 0.22 -25.48
C THR A 28 -6.83 0.87 -25.50
N VAL A 29 -7.59 0.64 -24.43
CA VAL A 29 -8.91 1.22 -24.20
C VAL A 29 -8.83 2.07 -22.94
N PHE A 30 -9.21 3.35 -23.06
CA PHE A 30 -9.27 4.25 -21.93
C PHE A 30 -10.69 4.31 -21.36
N ILE A 31 -10.86 3.80 -20.15
CA ILE A 31 -12.09 3.91 -19.35
C ILE A 31 -11.81 4.89 -18.22
N SER A 32 -12.48 6.05 -18.26
CA SER A 32 -12.32 7.07 -17.25
C SER A 32 -13.29 6.86 -16.11
N LEU A 33 -12.77 6.64 -14.92
CA LEU A 33 -13.56 6.51 -13.69
C LEU A 33 -13.94 7.88 -13.10
N ASP A 34 -13.25 8.95 -13.53
CA ASP A 34 -13.55 10.33 -13.18
C ASP A 34 -13.72 11.19 -14.45
N LYS A 35 -13.99 12.50 -14.29
CA LYS A 35 -14.14 13.42 -15.44
C LYS A 35 -12.80 13.92 -16.00
N ASN A 36 -11.66 13.47 -15.47
CA ASN A 36 -10.36 14.02 -15.82
C ASN A 36 -9.63 13.12 -16.80
N LYS A 37 -9.19 13.68 -17.93
CA LYS A 37 -8.32 12.98 -18.88
C LYS A 37 -6.84 13.25 -18.62
N PRO A 38 -5.94 12.28 -18.87
CA PRO A 38 -4.51 12.54 -18.92
C PRO A 38 -4.19 13.60 -19.98
N ARG A 39 -3.29 14.54 -19.66
CA ARG A 39 -2.94 15.65 -20.58
C ARG A 39 -2.19 15.19 -21.83
N TRP A 40 -1.48 14.07 -21.73
CA TRP A 40 -0.69 13.50 -22.82
C TRP A 40 -1.53 12.72 -23.83
N LEU A 41 -2.77 12.35 -23.48
CA LEU A 41 -3.66 11.62 -24.39
C LEU A 41 -4.23 12.58 -25.45
N SER A 42 -4.23 12.16 -26.72
CA SER A 42 -4.74 13.00 -27.81
C SER A 42 -6.21 13.36 -27.59
N ARG A 43 -6.59 14.60 -27.95
CA ARG A 43 -8.00 15.05 -27.89
C ARG A 43 -8.90 14.30 -28.86
N THR A 44 -8.34 13.71 -29.91
CA THR A 44 -9.08 12.97 -30.95
C THR A 44 -9.37 11.52 -30.55
N GLN A 45 -8.77 11.03 -29.47
CA GLN A 45 -8.93 9.64 -29.05
C GLN A 45 -10.27 9.43 -28.34
N LEU A 46 -10.99 8.39 -28.77
CA LEU A 46 -12.22 7.96 -28.12
C LEU A 46 -11.89 7.36 -26.76
N TRP A 47 -12.61 7.82 -25.75
CA TRP A 47 -12.48 7.40 -24.36
C TRP A 47 -13.88 7.16 -23.82
N TYR A 48 -14.00 6.20 -22.93
CA TYR A 48 -15.27 5.83 -22.35
C TYR A 48 -15.42 6.46 -20.97
N ASP A 49 -16.48 7.24 -20.79
CA ASP A 49 -16.82 7.83 -19.51
C ASP A 49 -17.64 6.83 -18.69
N TYR A 50 -17.01 6.25 -17.67
CA TYR A 50 -17.67 5.30 -16.78
C TYR A 50 -18.83 5.94 -16.01
N THR A 51 -18.77 7.23 -15.70
CA THR A 51 -19.83 7.92 -14.96
C THR A 51 -21.10 8.08 -15.79
N THR A 52 -20.95 8.25 -17.10
CA THR A 52 -22.08 8.41 -18.02
C THR A 52 -22.70 7.07 -18.41
N PHE A 53 -21.88 6.07 -18.69
CA PHE A 53 -22.35 4.83 -19.35
C PHE A 53 -22.31 3.59 -18.44
N GLY A 54 -21.66 3.68 -17.28
CA GLY A 54 -21.64 2.66 -16.23
C GLY A 54 -20.91 1.36 -16.60
N LEU A 55 -21.10 0.34 -15.77
CA LEU A 55 -20.44 -0.96 -15.90
C LEU A 55 -20.82 -1.69 -17.21
N LYS A 56 -22.10 -1.62 -17.62
CA LYS A 56 -22.59 -2.34 -18.79
C LYS A 56 -21.92 -1.87 -20.09
N GLY A 57 -21.79 -0.56 -20.30
CA GLY A 57 -21.11 -0.08 -21.50
C GLY A 57 -19.58 -0.28 -21.43
N ALA A 58 -18.99 -0.31 -20.22
CA ALA A 58 -17.57 -0.57 -20.04
C ALA A 58 -17.28 -2.02 -20.47
N ALA A 59 -18.09 -2.95 -19.98
CA ALA A 59 -18.06 -4.35 -20.39
C ALA A 59 -18.28 -4.49 -21.90
N ALA A 60 -19.23 -3.77 -22.50
CA ALA A 60 -19.47 -3.81 -23.94
C ALA A 60 -18.26 -3.38 -24.78
N ILE A 61 -17.52 -2.36 -24.36
CA ILE A 61 -16.31 -1.91 -25.06
C ILE A 61 -15.17 -2.91 -24.91
N VAL A 62 -14.95 -3.42 -23.69
CA VAL A 62 -13.95 -4.46 -23.46
C VAL A 62 -14.26 -5.69 -24.31
N SER A 63 -15.51 -6.13 -24.30
CA SER A 63 -16.02 -7.21 -25.13
C SER A 63 -15.75 -6.98 -26.62
N LYS A 64 -16.09 -5.80 -27.14
CA LYS A 64 -15.84 -5.45 -28.54
C LYS A 64 -14.34 -5.52 -28.87
N LYS A 65 -13.49 -5.00 -28.00
CA LYS A 65 -12.03 -4.99 -28.20
C LYS A 65 -11.43 -6.39 -28.14
N VAL A 66 -11.88 -7.22 -27.20
CA VAL A 66 -11.50 -8.65 -27.16
C VAL A 66 -11.88 -9.33 -28.48
N ALA A 67 -13.08 -9.07 -29.02
CA ALA A 67 -13.50 -9.59 -30.31
C ALA A 67 -12.66 -9.07 -31.50
N GLU A 68 -12.29 -7.77 -31.51
CA GLU A 68 -11.39 -7.18 -32.52
C GLU A 68 -10.02 -7.88 -32.57
N TYR A 69 -9.51 -8.37 -31.43
CA TYR A 69 -8.27 -9.14 -31.34
C TYR A 69 -8.46 -10.66 -31.55
N GLY A 70 -9.63 -11.10 -32.01
CA GLY A 70 -9.93 -12.51 -32.26
C GLY A 70 -10.27 -13.32 -31.01
N GLY A 71 -10.49 -12.67 -29.87
CA GLY A 71 -10.97 -13.30 -28.66
C GLY A 71 -12.45 -13.69 -28.79
N VAL A 72 -12.79 -14.90 -28.37
CA VAL A 72 -14.17 -15.38 -28.38
C VAL A 72 -14.80 -15.10 -27.01
N LEU A 73 -15.81 -14.25 -26.99
CA LEU A 73 -16.64 -14.06 -25.80
C LEU A 73 -17.55 -15.27 -25.65
N LYS A 74 -17.24 -16.12 -24.68
CA LYS A 74 -18.07 -17.24 -24.31
C LYS A 74 -18.78 -16.90 -23.00
N GLU A 75 -20.09 -17.14 -22.93
CA GLU A 75 -20.75 -17.18 -21.64
C GLU A 75 -20.15 -18.33 -20.83
N GLU A 76 -19.73 -18.02 -19.60
CA GLU A 76 -19.21 -19.02 -18.68
C GLU A 76 -20.28 -20.10 -18.52
N SER A 77 -19.95 -21.34 -18.90
CA SER A 77 -20.90 -22.45 -18.76
C SER A 77 -21.14 -22.75 -17.29
N VAL A 78 -22.25 -23.45 -16.98
CA VAL A 78 -22.51 -23.93 -15.62
C VAL A 78 -21.35 -24.78 -15.09
N ASP A 79 -20.73 -25.58 -15.95
CA ASP A 79 -19.57 -26.41 -15.59
C ASP A 79 -18.32 -25.57 -15.30
N GLU A 80 -18.07 -24.51 -16.07
CA GLU A 80 -16.94 -23.59 -15.84
C GLU A 80 -17.14 -22.80 -14.54
N LEU A 81 -18.36 -22.35 -14.28
CA LEU A 81 -18.73 -21.69 -13.04
C LEU A 81 -18.56 -22.62 -11.84
N ALA A 82 -19.01 -23.87 -11.96
CA ALA A 82 -18.83 -24.89 -10.92
C ALA A 82 -17.34 -25.18 -10.67
N ALA A 83 -16.53 -25.29 -11.72
CA ALA A 83 -15.08 -25.49 -11.61
C ALA A 83 -14.36 -24.29 -10.97
N ARG A 84 -14.78 -23.05 -11.27
CA ARG A 84 -14.29 -21.84 -10.59
C ARG A 84 -14.66 -21.86 -9.11
N LEU A 85 -15.91 -22.14 -8.77
CA LEU A 85 -16.37 -22.23 -7.38
C LEU A 85 -15.62 -23.32 -6.61
N GLN A 86 -15.38 -24.49 -7.22
CA GLN A 86 -14.60 -25.56 -6.62
C GLN A 86 -13.16 -25.13 -6.31
N ARG A 87 -12.49 -24.42 -7.24
CA ARG A 87 -11.16 -23.86 -7.02
C ARG A 87 -11.13 -22.86 -5.86
N ASP A 88 -12.14 -22.00 -5.75
CA ASP A 88 -12.23 -21.03 -4.65
C ASP A 88 -12.48 -21.68 -3.29
N ILE A 89 -13.33 -22.71 -3.24
CA ILE A 89 -13.56 -23.52 -2.02
C ILE A 89 -12.27 -24.24 -1.61
N GLN A 90 -11.59 -24.88 -2.57
CA GLN A 90 -10.35 -25.61 -2.30
C GLN A 90 -9.27 -24.66 -1.78
N TRP A 91 -9.07 -23.52 -2.45
CA TRP A 91 -8.15 -22.47 -2.01
C TRP A 91 -8.46 -22.01 -0.58
N THR A 92 -9.75 -21.75 -0.28
CA THR A 92 -10.15 -21.29 1.07
C THR A 92 -9.80 -22.33 2.14
N ARG A 93 -9.98 -23.61 1.86
CA ARG A 93 -9.63 -24.71 2.78
C ARG A 93 -8.13 -24.83 2.98
N GLU A 94 -7.37 -24.84 1.89
CA GLU A 94 -5.90 -24.91 1.92
C GLU A 94 -5.31 -23.71 2.65
N PHE A 95 -5.80 -22.51 2.35
CA PHE A 95 -5.37 -21.27 3.00
C PHE A 95 -5.68 -21.29 4.51
N ALA A 96 -6.85 -21.77 4.93
CA ALA A 96 -7.19 -21.90 6.34
C ALA A 96 -6.26 -22.90 7.07
N ALA A 97 -5.92 -24.01 6.44
CA ALA A 97 -4.97 -24.98 6.98
C ALA A 97 -3.55 -24.40 7.06
N TYR A 98 -3.12 -23.70 6.02
CA TYR A 98 -1.84 -22.99 5.97
C TYR A 98 -1.74 -21.94 7.09
N TYR A 99 -2.77 -21.12 7.30
CA TYR A 99 -2.77 -20.07 8.32
C TYR A 99 -2.62 -20.61 9.77
N CYS A 100 -2.99 -21.87 9.97
CA CYS A 100 -2.83 -22.62 11.22
C CYS A 100 -1.59 -23.53 11.19
N SER A 101 -0.55 -23.17 10.43
CA SER A 101 0.69 -23.95 10.33
C SER A 101 1.93 -23.17 10.79
N PRO A 102 2.96 -23.87 11.28
CA PRO A 102 4.27 -23.27 11.56
C PRO A 102 4.93 -22.64 10.33
N GLN A 103 4.59 -23.13 9.12
CA GLN A 103 5.11 -22.57 7.88
C GLN A 103 4.60 -21.16 7.66
N ALA A 104 3.30 -20.89 7.89
CA ALA A 104 2.76 -19.54 7.78
C ALA A 104 3.38 -18.56 8.78
N VAL A 105 3.67 -19.03 10.00
CA VAL A 105 4.42 -18.25 11.00
C VAL A 105 5.81 -17.88 10.48
N LYS A 106 6.54 -18.86 9.92
CA LYS A 106 7.86 -18.64 9.35
C LYS A 106 7.81 -17.63 8.20
N ASP A 107 6.85 -17.78 7.29
CA ASP A 107 6.69 -16.90 6.13
C ASP A 107 6.35 -15.46 6.54
N ALA A 108 5.47 -15.29 7.55
CA ALA A 108 5.17 -13.98 8.11
C ALA A 108 6.40 -13.33 8.77
N TRP A 109 7.24 -14.15 9.41
CA TRP A 109 8.45 -13.67 10.05
C TRP A 109 9.53 -13.25 9.05
N GLU A 110 9.72 -14.02 7.99
CA GLU A 110 10.59 -13.63 6.86
C GLU A 110 10.12 -12.34 6.17
N GLU A 111 8.80 -12.16 6.00
CA GLU A 111 8.25 -10.93 5.44
C GLU A 111 8.45 -9.74 6.38
N PHE A 112 8.28 -9.93 7.69
CA PHE A 112 8.60 -8.87 8.66
C PHE A 112 10.09 -8.51 8.67
N GLU A 113 10.98 -9.48 8.54
CA GLU A 113 12.42 -9.22 8.43
C GLU A 113 12.76 -8.44 7.15
N THR A 114 12.08 -8.75 6.05
CA THR A 114 12.17 -7.97 4.81
C THR A 114 11.71 -6.53 5.05
N LEU A 115 10.58 -6.34 5.72
CA LEU A 115 10.09 -5.03 6.13
C LEU A 115 11.10 -4.29 7.00
N ARG A 116 11.75 -4.98 7.94
CA ARG A 116 12.76 -4.40 8.83
C ARG A 116 13.98 -3.90 8.08
N VAL A 117 14.50 -4.70 7.14
CA VAL A 117 15.62 -4.29 6.29
C VAL A 117 15.24 -3.07 5.44
N GLN A 118 14.09 -3.11 4.76
CA GLN A 118 13.63 -2.00 3.92
C GLN A 118 13.36 -0.72 4.71
N PHE A 119 12.74 -0.84 5.89
CA PHE A 119 12.51 0.28 6.81
C PHE A 119 13.85 0.95 7.16
N SER A 120 14.85 0.15 7.52
CA SER A 120 16.19 0.62 7.88
C SER A 120 16.86 1.41 6.76
N LEU A 121 16.87 0.85 5.54
CA LEU A 121 17.48 1.46 4.38
C LEU A 121 16.82 2.80 4.04
N ARG A 122 15.50 2.89 4.16
CA ARG A 122 14.74 4.12 3.88
C ARG A 122 15.01 5.19 4.93
N VAL A 123 15.06 4.81 6.22
CA VAL A 123 15.43 5.72 7.31
C VAL A 123 16.85 6.28 7.10
N GLU A 124 17.81 5.42 6.76
CA GLU A 124 19.18 5.86 6.46
C GLU A 124 19.24 6.86 5.30
N LYS A 125 18.52 6.58 4.21
CA LYS A 125 18.39 7.51 3.07
C LYS A 125 17.77 8.85 3.47
N LEU A 126 16.72 8.84 4.30
CA LEU A 126 16.07 10.07 4.77
C LEU A 126 16.99 10.87 5.69
N SER A 127 17.76 10.20 6.54
CA SER A 127 18.74 10.85 7.41
C SER A 127 19.89 11.46 6.60
N ALA A 128 20.40 10.76 5.59
CA ALA A 128 21.49 11.25 4.73
C ALA A 128 21.08 12.47 3.89
N ALA A 129 19.80 12.58 3.53
CA ALA A 129 19.26 13.75 2.84
C ALA A 129 19.17 15.01 3.72
N ALA A 130 19.59 14.95 4.99
CA ALA A 130 19.52 16.04 5.97
C ALA A 130 18.11 16.67 6.11
N LEU A 131 17.06 15.92 5.77
CA LEU A 131 15.68 16.40 5.85
C LEU A 131 15.23 16.57 7.31
N ILE A 132 15.90 15.88 8.25
CA ILE A 132 15.52 15.79 9.67
C ILE A 132 16.79 15.83 10.52
N GLU A 133 16.92 16.87 11.36
CA GLU A 133 18.14 17.22 12.11
C GLU A 133 18.54 16.20 13.19
N SER A 134 17.65 15.29 13.56
CA SER A 134 18.02 14.10 14.33
C SER A 134 17.06 12.95 14.03
N MET A 135 17.61 11.90 13.41
CA MET A 135 16.89 10.66 13.14
C MET A 135 17.58 9.54 13.89
N GLY A 136 16.87 8.93 14.82
CA GLY A 136 17.32 7.72 15.50
C GLY A 136 16.39 6.56 15.17
N THR A 137 16.95 5.35 15.23
CA THR A 137 16.15 4.13 15.22
C THR A 137 16.22 3.43 16.55
N TYR A 138 15.07 3.02 17.06
CA TYR A 138 15.00 2.02 18.11
C TYR A 138 14.57 0.70 17.49
N ARG A 139 15.23 -0.38 17.89
CA ARG A 139 14.99 -1.71 17.33
C ARG A 139 15.01 -2.75 18.44
N THR A 140 13.98 -3.56 18.47
CA THR A 140 13.98 -4.86 19.15
C THR A 140 13.72 -5.95 18.11
N ASN A 141 13.61 -7.19 18.56
CA ASN A 141 13.19 -8.29 17.70
C ASN A 141 11.74 -8.13 17.20
N ARG A 142 10.94 -7.19 17.70
CA ARG A 142 9.52 -7.06 17.33
C ARG A 142 9.08 -5.64 17.04
N ASP A 143 9.88 -4.65 17.43
CA ASP A 143 9.55 -3.25 17.31
C ASP A 143 10.62 -2.52 16.50
N MET A 144 10.17 -1.62 15.65
CA MET A 144 10.99 -0.62 14.99
C MET A 144 10.39 0.74 15.23
N MET A 145 11.23 1.72 15.45
CA MET A 145 10.83 3.11 15.54
C MET A 145 11.78 3.95 14.71
N MET A 146 11.22 4.94 14.03
CA MET A 146 11.98 6.10 13.58
C MET A 146 11.40 7.35 14.22
N HIS A 147 12.24 8.35 14.41
CA HIS A 147 11.84 9.54 15.11
C HIS A 147 12.50 10.80 14.53
N SER A 148 11.90 11.96 14.81
CA SER A 148 12.39 13.28 14.37
C SER A 148 12.65 14.18 15.58
N SER A 149 13.44 15.24 15.36
CA SER A 149 13.66 16.33 16.34
C SER A 149 12.40 17.11 16.70
N TYR A 150 11.33 17.00 15.90
CA TYR A 150 10.07 17.74 16.09
C TYR A 150 9.02 16.94 16.87
N GLU A 151 9.45 16.11 17.82
CA GLU A 151 8.56 15.35 18.69
C GLU A 151 7.56 14.44 17.95
N ASN A 152 7.96 13.82 16.83
CA ASN A 152 7.15 12.80 16.16
C ASN A 152 7.92 11.50 15.99
N ALA A 153 7.28 10.36 16.28
CA ALA A 153 7.77 9.01 15.98
C ALA A 153 6.78 8.27 15.10
N MET A 154 7.33 7.40 14.24
CA MET A 154 6.59 6.30 13.64
C MET A 154 7.07 4.99 14.25
N TRP A 155 6.13 4.18 14.71
CA TRP A 155 6.33 2.86 15.28
C TRP A 155 5.82 1.81 14.31
N VAL A 156 6.56 0.72 14.20
CA VAL A 156 6.13 -0.53 13.57
C VAL A 156 6.34 -1.64 14.57
N LYS A 157 5.27 -2.34 14.94
CA LYS A 157 5.30 -3.39 15.96
C LYS A 157 4.66 -4.65 15.42
N PHE A 158 5.37 -5.76 15.46
CA PHE A 158 4.82 -7.07 15.12
C PHE A 158 4.55 -7.87 16.40
N LYS A 159 3.27 -8.12 16.65
CA LYS A 159 2.78 -8.92 17.76
C LYS A 159 2.44 -10.31 17.23
N GLN A 160 3.02 -11.32 17.85
CA GLN A 160 2.68 -12.71 17.62
C GLN A 160 2.59 -13.41 18.99
N GLU A 161 1.42 -13.96 19.28
CA GLU A 161 1.14 -14.64 20.55
C GLU A 161 1.49 -16.14 20.51
N TYR A 162 1.22 -16.79 19.38
CA TYR A 162 1.38 -18.23 19.21
C TYR A 162 2.52 -18.57 18.24
N ALA A 163 3.25 -19.66 18.51
CA ALA A 163 4.42 -20.06 17.72
C ALA A 163 4.07 -20.87 16.45
N ASP A 164 2.86 -21.40 16.37
CA ASP A 164 2.41 -22.37 15.36
C ASP A 164 1.20 -21.90 14.55
N THR A 165 0.68 -20.70 14.84
CA THR A 165 -0.43 -20.10 14.10
C THR A 165 -0.28 -18.58 14.01
N LEU A 166 -0.81 -18.02 12.92
CA LEU A 166 -0.98 -16.58 12.75
C LEU A 166 -2.28 -16.05 13.36
N ARG A 167 -3.01 -16.87 14.14
CA ARG A 167 -4.16 -16.39 14.92
C ARG A 167 -3.67 -15.26 15.84
N GLU A 168 -4.32 -14.11 15.74
CA GLU A 168 -3.98 -12.90 16.52
C GLU A 168 -2.58 -12.32 16.25
N ALA A 169 -1.89 -12.78 15.21
CA ALA A 169 -0.69 -12.12 14.73
C ALA A 169 -1.06 -10.81 14.04
N GLU A 170 -0.44 -9.71 14.46
CA GLU A 170 -0.76 -8.37 14.00
C GLU A 170 0.49 -7.52 13.86
N LEU A 171 0.60 -6.82 12.74
CA LEU A 171 1.54 -5.72 12.54
C LEU A 171 0.80 -4.40 12.78
N THR A 172 1.16 -3.68 13.84
CA THR A 172 0.65 -2.35 14.12
C THR A 172 1.63 -1.30 13.62
N VAL A 173 1.14 -0.33 12.86
CA VAL A 173 1.90 0.86 12.47
C VAL A 173 1.23 2.10 13.02
N ALA A 174 1.97 2.93 13.76
CA ALA A 174 1.43 4.12 14.41
C ALA A 174 2.36 5.31 14.26
N ILE A 175 1.77 6.50 14.11
CA ILE A 175 2.46 7.79 14.17
C ILE A 175 2.00 8.50 15.43
N GLU A 176 2.93 8.79 16.32
CA GLU A 176 2.68 9.33 17.66
C GLU A 176 3.55 10.56 17.91
N ASN A 177 3.09 11.44 18.79
CA ASN A 177 3.98 12.44 19.36
C ASN A 177 5.00 11.76 20.29
N MET A 178 6.23 12.27 20.28
CA MET A 178 7.40 11.61 20.79
C MET A 178 7.75 12.15 22.17
N VAL A 179 6.83 11.94 23.12
CA VAL A 179 7.09 12.24 24.54
C VAL A 179 7.83 11.09 25.25
N ARG A 180 8.29 10.07 24.50
CA ARG A 180 8.79 8.79 25.06
C ARG A 180 10.27 8.76 25.43
N PHE A 181 11.11 9.75 25.09
CA PHE A 181 12.51 9.75 25.52
C PHE A 181 12.69 10.32 26.95
N ALA A 182 12.17 9.54 27.90
CA ALA A 182 12.52 9.26 29.30
C ALA A 182 13.22 10.27 30.24
N LYS A 183 13.92 11.32 29.79
CA LYS A 183 14.60 12.24 30.75
C LYS A 183 13.73 13.39 31.25
N TYR A 184 12.63 13.72 30.57
CA TYR A 184 11.79 14.88 30.90
C TYR A 184 10.28 14.59 30.90
N ARG A 185 9.90 13.31 30.98
CA ARG A 185 8.48 12.96 30.93
C ARG A 185 7.80 13.34 32.24
N SER A 186 6.87 14.28 32.18
CA SER A 186 5.90 14.45 33.26
C SER A 186 4.95 13.25 33.25
N PRO A 187 4.54 12.69 34.40
CA PRO A 187 3.49 11.68 34.46
C PRO A 187 2.19 12.08 33.74
N ASN A 188 1.99 13.38 33.52
CA ASN A 188 0.83 13.94 32.83
C ASN A 188 0.96 14.00 31.30
N ASP A 189 2.12 13.68 30.74
CA ASP A 189 2.33 13.75 29.29
C ASP A 189 1.60 12.60 28.57
N ARG A 190 0.48 12.95 27.96
CA ARG A 190 -0.33 12.02 27.16
C ARG A 190 0.33 11.79 25.80
N ILE A 191 0.49 10.51 25.46
CA ILE A 191 0.83 10.09 24.10
C ILE A 191 -0.37 10.43 23.23
N HIS A 192 -0.13 11.25 22.22
CA HIS A 192 -1.08 11.58 21.18
C HIS A 192 -0.76 10.77 19.94
N THR A 193 -1.62 9.81 19.63
CA THR A 193 -1.55 9.04 18.38
C THR A 193 -2.21 9.85 17.28
N TYR A 194 -1.42 10.37 16.34
CA TYR A 194 -1.94 11.06 15.16
C TYR A 194 -2.66 10.08 14.23
N LYS A 195 -2.08 8.88 14.06
CA LYS A 195 -2.62 7.84 13.19
C LYS A 195 -2.14 6.47 13.62
N SER A 196 -2.99 5.46 13.47
CA SER A 196 -2.63 4.07 13.71
C SER A 196 -3.45 3.15 12.81
N SER A 197 -2.85 2.05 12.36
CA SER A 197 -3.55 0.95 11.72
C SER A 197 -2.87 -0.38 11.99
N SER A 198 -3.66 -1.42 11.80
CA SER A 198 -3.32 -2.81 12.10
C SER A 198 -3.39 -3.61 10.82
N TYR A 199 -2.42 -4.51 10.65
CA TYR A 199 -2.28 -5.36 9.47
C TYR A 199 -2.08 -6.82 9.87
N THR A 200 -2.60 -7.71 9.05
CA THR A 200 -2.34 -9.16 9.14
C THR A 200 -1.50 -9.59 7.95
N PHE A 201 -0.66 -10.58 8.15
CA PHE A 201 0.04 -11.24 7.06
C PHE A 201 -0.96 -11.94 6.14
N ALA A 202 -0.75 -11.83 4.83
CA ALA A 202 -1.58 -12.44 3.80
C ALA A 202 -0.71 -13.01 2.69
N ILE A 203 -1.20 -14.06 2.03
CA ILE A 203 -0.64 -14.57 0.77
C ILE A 203 -1.73 -14.56 -0.30
N ASP A 204 -1.36 -14.25 -1.54
CA ASP A 204 -2.26 -14.41 -2.67
C ASP A 204 -2.25 -15.86 -3.22
N LYS A 205 -3.04 -16.11 -4.27
CA LYS A 205 -3.13 -17.42 -4.92
C LYS A 205 -1.82 -17.86 -5.60
N ASP A 206 -0.92 -16.93 -5.86
CA ASP A 206 0.39 -17.18 -6.47
C ASP A 206 1.49 -17.35 -5.41
N GLY A 207 1.15 -17.24 -4.11
CA GLY A 207 2.06 -17.36 -2.99
C GLY A 207 2.86 -16.09 -2.68
N ASN A 208 2.53 -14.97 -3.31
CA ASN A 208 3.16 -13.69 -3.00
C ASN A 208 2.70 -13.19 -1.63
N ARG A 209 3.62 -12.57 -0.89
CA ARG A 209 3.43 -12.14 0.49
C ARG A 209 3.00 -10.68 0.58
N PHE A 210 2.00 -10.41 1.41
CA PHE A 210 1.42 -9.07 1.59
C PHE A 210 1.03 -8.79 3.04
N TRP A 211 0.72 -7.52 3.28
CA TRP A 211 0.08 -7.01 4.49
C TRP A 211 -1.33 -6.54 4.16
N SER A 212 -2.32 -7.18 4.77
CA SER A 212 -3.73 -6.83 4.63
C SER A 212 -4.18 -5.98 5.82
N ALA A 213 -4.89 -4.87 5.60
CA ALA A 213 -5.41 -4.09 6.72
C ALA A 213 -6.50 -4.86 7.48
N VAL A 214 -6.50 -4.83 8.81
CA VAL A 214 -7.50 -5.54 9.63
C VAL A 214 -8.92 -5.01 9.37
N LYS A 215 -9.05 -3.70 9.14
CA LYS A 215 -10.33 -3.04 8.87
C LYS A 215 -10.80 -3.17 7.42
N ASP A 216 -9.87 -3.46 6.51
CA ASP A 216 -10.11 -3.53 5.07
C ASP A 216 -9.26 -4.66 4.49
N LYS A 217 -9.88 -5.85 4.45
CA LYS A 217 -9.20 -7.08 4.05
C LYS A 217 -8.99 -7.20 2.53
N GLU A 218 -9.56 -6.29 1.74
CA GLU A 218 -9.42 -6.29 0.29
C GLU A 218 -8.11 -5.61 -0.14
N THR A 219 -7.63 -4.65 0.66
CA THR A 219 -6.39 -3.95 0.38
C THR A 219 -5.17 -4.78 0.82
N LEU A 220 -4.52 -5.41 -0.16
CA LEU A 220 -3.21 -6.05 0.00
C LEU A 220 -2.09 -5.05 -0.32
N LEU A 221 -1.16 -4.86 0.62
CA LEU A 221 0.01 -4.01 0.43
C LEU A 221 1.28 -4.83 0.50
N SER A 222 2.17 -4.69 -0.49
CA SER A 222 3.53 -5.19 -0.35
C SER A 222 4.26 -4.43 0.77
N THR A 223 5.34 -4.99 1.30
CA THR A 223 6.21 -4.30 2.27
C THR A 223 6.61 -2.91 1.78
N ASP A 224 6.99 -2.78 0.51
CA ASP A 224 7.38 -1.49 -0.07
C ASP A 224 6.23 -0.48 -0.11
N GLN A 225 5.04 -0.92 -0.50
CA GLN A 225 3.84 -0.08 -0.54
C GLN A 225 3.41 0.36 0.86
N LEU A 226 3.47 -0.55 1.83
CA LEU A 226 3.14 -0.27 3.22
C LEU A 226 4.08 0.79 3.80
N LEU A 227 5.39 0.62 3.63
CA LEU A 227 6.40 1.58 4.09
C LEU A 227 6.26 2.92 3.39
N ASP A 228 6.04 2.93 2.07
CA ASP A 228 5.79 4.16 1.29
C ASP A 228 4.61 4.95 1.84
N LYS A 229 3.49 4.26 2.09
CA LYS A 229 2.26 4.85 2.60
C LYS A 229 2.49 5.52 3.95
N TRP A 230 3.13 4.82 4.89
CA TRP A 230 3.29 5.31 6.25
C TRP A 230 4.40 6.35 6.39
N MET A 231 5.52 6.18 5.70
CA MET A 231 6.60 7.17 5.71
C MET A 231 6.16 8.50 5.10
N LYS A 232 5.36 8.48 4.03
CA LYS A 232 4.76 9.71 3.46
C LYS A 232 3.88 10.43 4.48
N GLN A 233 2.99 9.71 5.15
CA GLN A 233 2.11 10.28 6.17
C GLN A 233 2.89 10.84 7.36
N TRP A 234 3.95 10.15 7.78
CA TRP A 234 4.83 10.65 8.83
C TRP A 234 5.56 11.93 8.42
N LEU A 235 6.11 11.99 7.21
CA LEU A 235 6.76 13.19 6.67
C LEU A 235 5.81 14.38 6.57
N GLU A 236 4.55 14.17 6.18
CA GLU A 236 3.53 15.21 6.16
C GLU A 236 3.28 15.79 7.56
N ILE A 237 3.21 14.94 8.59
CA ILE A 237 3.05 15.36 9.99
C ILE A 237 4.28 16.12 10.48
N VAL A 238 5.49 15.62 10.18
CA VAL A 238 6.76 16.29 10.52
C VAL A 238 6.80 17.68 9.88
N HIS A 239 6.41 17.80 8.61
CA HIS A 239 6.39 19.07 7.90
C HIS A 239 5.39 20.07 8.51
N LEU A 240 4.19 19.60 8.87
CA LEU A 240 3.18 20.42 9.53
C LEU A 240 3.68 20.94 10.88
N ASN A 241 4.28 20.08 11.70
CA ASN A 241 4.77 20.44 13.03
C ASN A 241 6.00 21.37 12.96
N ARG A 242 6.88 21.17 11.98
CA ARG A 242 8.00 22.09 11.72
C ARG A 242 7.50 23.51 11.41
N ARG A 243 6.48 23.66 10.56
CA ARG A 243 5.90 24.97 10.23
C ARG A 243 5.33 25.67 11.47
N LYS A 244 4.55 24.95 12.28
CA LYS A 244 3.99 25.49 13.53
C LYS A 244 5.10 25.97 14.48
N SER A 245 6.14 25.16 14.68
CA SER A 245 7.28 25.52 15.54
C SER A 245 8.02 26.77 15.04
N GLN A 246 8.14 26.97 13.71
CA GLN A 246 8.73 28.18 13.14
C GLN A 246 7.84 29.41 13.33
N GLU A 247 6.53 29.28 13.15
CA GLU A 247 5.57 30.37 13.39
C GLU A 247 5.54 30.81 14.85
N ASP A 248 5.58 29.86 15.79
CA ASP A 248 5.61 30.17 17.23
C ASP A 248 6.91 30.91 17.64
N ARG A 249 8.05 30.56 17.03
CA ARG A 249 9.33 31.27 17.26
C ARG A 249 9.34 32.70 16.73
N LEU A 250 8.57 33.01 15.69
CA LEU A 250 8.48 34.35 15.11
C LEU A 250 7.51 35.27 15.88
N ARG A 251 6.73 34.73 16.81
CA ARG A 251 5.76 35.47 17.64
C ARG A 251 6.32 35.91 19.00
N ILE A 252 7.54 35.49 19.33
CA ILE A 252 8.27 35.84 20.56
C ILE A 252 9.25 36.96 20.23
#